data_AF-A0A520XGD3-F1
#
_entry.id   AF-A0A520XGD3-F1
#
_cell.length_a   1.000
_cell.length_b   1.000
_cell.length_c   1.000
_cell.angle_alpha   90.00
_cell.angle_beta   90.00
_cell.angle_gamma   90.00
#
_symmetry.space_group_name_H-M   'P 1'
#
loop_
_entity.id
_entity.type
_entity.pdbx_description
1 polymer ?
#
loop_
_entity_poly.entity_id
_entity_poly.type
_entity_poly.pdbx_seq_one_letter_code
_entity_poly.pdbx_strand_id
1 'polypeptide(L)'
;MIKKFLTASKEEIFYNFKKVFKNGIYKKTYFYLEGSNTDVLFNAHVDTVKRDNEFNIKRYGDFIYNRNGILGADDRAGVWIAYSLAKAGASILITDFEETTKAGVNAFCMDFNDIKHKLFVGLDRRGFREFVNYGYGSEDINRIFKKLGYKENIGSYSDVLTLSSRFSRFNVNLSAGFYNEHTAHEYLSLSSMHFTLKKCLRLINFQIPDIKINEYLTDDLDFPFAADFPELTREDLLQYRKYLFNEEEY
;
A
#
# COMPACT_ATOMS: atom_id res chain seq x y z
N MET A 1 3.29 5.13 17.02
CA MET A 1 3.83 3.97 16.25
C MET A 1 4.45 4.35 14.89
N ILE A 2 3.80 5.17 14.04
CA ILE A 2 4.35 5.62 12.73
C ILE A 2 5.73 6.29 12.82
N LYS A 3 6.00 7.06 13.89
CA LYS A 3 7.30 7.70 14.13
C LYS A 3 8.48 6.73 14.00
N LYS A 4 8.35 5.49 14.49
CA LYS A 4 9.40 4.47 14.38
C LYS A 4 9.70 4.11 12.92
N PHE A 5 8.69 4.06 12.06
CA PHE A 5 8.87 3.79 10.62
C PHE A 5 9.48 4.98 9.88
N LEU A 6 9.06 6.20 10.24
CA LEU A 6 9.61 7.43 9.65
C LEU A 6 11.11 7.57 9.93
N THR A 7 11.54 7.27 11.15
CA THR A 7 12.94 7.46 11.58
C THR A 7 13.83 6.24 11.33
N ALA A 8 13.28 5.04 11.20
CA ALA A 8 14.07 3.82 11.00
C ALA A 8 14.88 3.85 9.70
N SER A 9 15.99 3.13 9.68
CA SER A 9 16.66 2.73 8.44
C SER A 9 15.80 1.72 7.66
N LYS A 10 16.11 1.49 6.38
CA LYS A 10 15.40 0.46 5.60
C LYS A 10 15.73 -0.95 6.08
N GLU A 11 16.96 -1.17 6.54
CA GLU A 11 17.43 -2.43 7.13
C GLU A 11 16.67 -2.76 8.42
N GLU A 12 16.43 -1.75 9.26
CA GLU A 12 15.62 -1.91 10.48
C GLU A 12 14.17 -2.30 10.17
N ILE A 13 13.57 -1.70 9.14
CA ILE A 13 12.23 -2.07 8.68
C ILE A 13 12.20 -3.52 8.21
N PHE A 14 13.09 -3.90 7.29
CA PHE A 14 13.17 -5.26 6.78
C PHE A 14 13.41 -6.29 7.89
N TYR A 15 14.32 -5.97 8.82
CA TYR A 15 14.56 -6.80 9.99
C TYR A 15 13.30 -6.98 10.84
N ASN A 16 12.53 -5.91 11.06
CA ASN A 16 11.28 -5.97 11.81
C ASN A 16 10.23 -6.84 11.11
N PHE A 17 10.04 -6.69 9.79
CA PHE A 17 9.15 -7.57 9.02
C PHE A 17 9.57 -9.04 9.15
N LYS A 18 10.85 -9.35 8.93
CA LYS A 18 11.40 -10.71 9.07
C LYS A 18 11.21 -11.28 10.48
N LYS A 19 11.42 -10.46 11.51
CA LYS A 19 11.30 -10.87 12.92
C LYS A 19 9.86 -11.22 13.31
N VAL A 20 8.90 -10.42 12.83
CA VAL A 20 7.48 -10.56 13.20
C VAL A 20 6.75 -11.59 12.32
N PHE A 21 7.01 -11.58 11.01
CA PHE A 21 6.35 -12.45 10.04
C PHE A 21 7.30 -13.56 9.58
N LYS A 22 7.49 -14.56 10.44
CA LYS A 22 8.47 -15.64 10.23
C LYS A 22 8.21 -16.51 8.99
N ASN A 23 6.98 -16.51 8.48
CA ASN A 23 6.58 -17.23 7.26
C ASN A 23 6.77 -16.39 5.98
N GLY A 24 7.23 -15.14 6.08
CA GLY A 24 7.54 -14.32 4.92
C GLY A 24 8.86 -14.73 4.26
N ILE A 25 8.91 -14.58 2.93
CA ILE A 25 10.10 -14.78 2.12
C ILE A 25 10.89 -13.48 2.14
N TYR A 26 12.09 -13.53 2.72
CA TYR A 26 13.01 -12.40 2.78
C TYR A 26 14.15 -12.58 1.77
N LYS A 27 14.34 -11.59 0.90
CA LYS A 27 15.49 -11.46 0.00
C LYS A 27 16.21 -10.15 0.27
N LYS A 28 17.31 -9.92 -0.46
CA LYS A 28 18.12 -8.70 -0.32
C LYS A 28 17.34 -7.43 -0.65
N THR A 29 16.42 -7.49 -1.61
CA THR A 29 15.76 -6.31 -2.20
C THR A 29 14.24 -6.33 -2.06
N TYR A 30 13.66 -7.38 -1.47
CA TYR A 30 12.23 -7.44 -1.18
C TYR A 30 11.92 -8.36 0.01
N PHE A 31 10.73 -8.16 0.57
CA PHE A 31 10.09 -9.06 1.51
C PHE A 31 8.68 -9.37 1.00
N TYR A 32 8.32 -10.66 0.91
CA TYR A 32 7.01 -11.11 0.45
C TYR A 32 6.35 -11.99 1.52
N LEU A 33 5.14 -11.62 1.91
CA LEU A 33 4.30 -12.37 2.83
C LEU A 33 3.01 -12.76 2.11
N GLU A 34 2.73 -14.05 2.06
CA GLU A 34 1.48 -14.54 1.50
C GLU A 34 0.42 -14.72 2.61
N GLY A 35 -0.71 -14.03 2.45
CA GLY A 35 -1.91 -14.23 3.25
C GLY A 35 -2.72 -15.43 2.74
N SER A 36 -3.47 -16.09 3.62
CA SER A 36 -4.08 -17.40 3.30
C SER A 36 -5.28 -17.32 2.34
N ASN A 37 -6.14 -16.30 2.46
CA ASN A 37 -7.44 -16.28 1.79
C ASN A 37 -7.74 -14.93 1.09
N THR A 38 -6.92 -14.56 0.11
CA THR A 38 -7.05 -13.26 -0.57
C THR A 38 -6.50 -13.28 -1.98
N ASP A 39 -7.16 -12.53 -2.86
CA ASP A 39 -6.67 -12.20 -4.19
C ASP A 39 -5.88 -10.87 -4.21
N VAL A 40 -5.79 -10.19 -3.07
CA VAL A 40 -5.18 -8.85 -2.98
C VAL A 40 -3.78 -8.94 -2.41
N LEU A 41 -2.81 -8.37 -3.15
CA LEU A 41 -1.45 -8.13 -2.66
C LEU A 41 -1.25 -6.63 -2.49
N PHE A 42 -0.95 -6.20 -1.26
CA PHE A 42 -0.58 -4.81 -1.00
C PHE A 42 0.92 -4.62 -1.20
N ASN A 43 1.30 -3.51 -1.81
CA ASN A 43 2.69 -3.18 -2.10
C ASN A 43 3.05 -1.77 -1.61
N ALA A 44 4.26 -1.63 -1.09
CA ALA A 44 4.92 -0.38 -0.69
C ALA A 44 6.44 -0.57 -0.80
N HIS A 45 7.21 0.51 -0.88
CA HIS A 45 8.67 0.45 -0.92
C HIS A 45 9.32 1.05 0.35
N VAL A 46 10.53 0.59 0.69
CA VAL A 46 11.22 1.02 1.93
C VAL A 46 12.27 2.08 1.72
N ASP A 47 12.78 2.22 0.50
CA ASP A 47 13.66 3.32 0.14
C ASP A 47 12.88 4.62 0.13
N THR A 48 13.61 5.68 0.41
CA THR A 48 13.09 7.04 0.57
C THR A 48 14.18 8.00 0.13
N VAL A 49 13.85 9.14 -0.46
CA VAL A 49 14.82 10.18 -0.86
C VAL A 49 15.39 10.96 0.35
N LYS A 50 15.04 10.56 1.58
CA LYS A 50 15.53 11.21 2.82
C LYS A 50 17.07 11.10 2.93
N ARG A 51 17.69 12.15 3.45
CA ARG A 51 19.12 12.18 3.80
C ARG A 51 19.27 11.88 5.29
N ASP A 52 20.36 11.23 5.67
CA ASP A 52 20.69 10.90 7.07
C ASP A 52 20.98 12.16 7.89
N ASN A 53 19.90 12.85 8.28
CA ASN A 53 19.90 14.01 9.15
C ASN A 53 19.24 13.63 10.48
N GLU A 54 19.58 14.33 11.56
CA GLU A 54 18.85 14.19 12.83
C GLU A 54 17.37 14.53 12.64
N PHE A 55 16.48 13.57 12.91
CA PHE A 55 15.04 13.79 12.79
C PHE A 55 14.50 14.62 13.95
N ASN A 56 13.86 15.74 13.64
CA ASN A 56 13.09 16.52 14.60
C ASN A 56 11.61 16.45 14.26
N ILE A 57 11.03 15.27 14.52
CA ILE A 57 9.63 14.97 14.23
C ILE A 57 8.72 15.80 15.14
N LYS A 58 7.86 16.62 14.54
CA LYS A 58 6.83 17.40 15.21
C LYS A 58 5.44 16.95 14.79
N ARG A 59 4.49 17.15 15.68
CA ARG A 59 3.06 16.99 15.41
C ARG A 59 2.36 18.33 15.61
N TYR A 60 1.47 18.68 14.68
CA TYR A 60 0.55 19.80 14.80
C TYR A 60 -0.85 19.34 14.41
N GLY A 61 -1.71 19.11 15.41
CA GLY A 61 -3.03 18.53 15.18
C GLY A 61 -2.94 17.14 14.53
N ASP A 62 -3.47 17.03 13.32
CA ASP A 62 -3.47 15.79 12.52
C ASP A 62 -2.16 15.53 11.75
N PHE A 63 -1.30 16.54 11.65
CA PHE A 63 -0.13 16.52 10.77
C PHE A 63 1.16 16.16 11.51
N ILE A 64 1.96 15.30 10.91
CA ILE A 64 3.36 15.01 11.30
C ILE A 64 4.30 15.59 10.25
N TYR A 65 5.37 16.23 10.67
CA TYR A 65 6.40 16.78 9.80
C TYR A 65 7.78 16.72 10.47
N ASN A 66 8.85 16.84 9.68
CA ASN A 66 10.21 16.94 10.17
C ASN A 66 10.68 18.39 10.11
N ARG A 67 11.12 18.98 11.22
CA ARG A 67 11.69 20.34 11.19
C ARG A 67 13.06 20.41 10.51
N ASN A 68 13.76 19.29 10.40
CA ASN A 68 15.13 19.22 9.91
C ASN A 68 15.22 18.75 8.45
N GLY A 69 14.16 18.91 7.66
CA GLY A 69 14.12 18.60 6.23
C GLY A 69 13.06 17.58 5.86
N ILE A 70 13.39 16.69 4.92
CA ILE A 70 12.50 15.65 4.37
C ILE A 70 12.04 14.73 5.51
N LEU A 71 10.75 14.36 5.51
CA LEU A 71 10.14 13.49 6.52
C LEU A 71 10.36 12.01 6.19
N GLY A 72 10.34 11.68 4.90
CA GLY A 72 10.35 10.31 4.37
C GLY A 72 9.02 9.60 4.61
N ALA A 73 7.90 10.33 4.63
CA ALA A 73 6.58 9.71 4.65
C ALA A 73 6.25 9.06 3.30
N ASP A 74 6.83 9.58 2.23
CA ASP A 74 7.08 8.87 0.98
C ASP A 74 8.34 7.98 1.16
N ASP A 75 8.24 6.68 1.42
CA ASP A 75 7.04 5.82 1.34
C ASP A 75 6.71 5.12 2.68
N ARG A 76 7.24 5.66 3.79
CA ARG A 76 7.08 5.06 5.14
C ARG A 76 5.63 5.07 5.64
N ALA A 77 4.77 5.93 5.12
CA ALA A 77 3.33 5.86 5.39
C ALA A 77 2.73 4.56 4.80
N GLY A 78 3.05 4.26 3.53
CA GLY A 78 2.67 3.03 2.85
C GLY A 78 3.18 1.78 3.57
N VAL A 79 4.45 1.77 3.96
CA VAL A 79 5.06 0.67 4.71
C VAL A 79 4.38 0.43 6.06
N TRP A 80 4.00 1.50 6.77
CA TRP A 80 3.28 1.35 8.05
C TRP A 80 1.87 0.79 7.85
N ILE A 81 1.16 1.21 6.80
CA ILE A 81 -0.13 0.63 6.42
C ILE A 81 0.05 -0.85 6.09
N ALA A 82 1.02 -1.19 5.24
CA ALA A 82 1.33 -2.57 4.85
C ALA A 82 1.69 -3.45 6.05
N TYR A 83 2.50 -2.96 6.99
CA TYR A 83 2.83 -3.67 8.24
C TYR A 83 1.58 -3.91 9.09
N SER A 84 0.66 -2.96 9.14
CA SER A 84 -0.60 -3.10 9.88
C SER A 84 -1.54 -4.12 9.23
N LEU A 85 -1.60 -4.13 7.90
CA LEU A 85 -2.35 -5.13 7.11
C LEU A 85 -1.73 -6.53 7.23
N ALA A 86 -0.39 -6.65 7.24
CA ALA A 86 0.31 -7.90 7.47
C ALA A 86 -0.11 -8.55 8.80
N LYS A 87 -0.18 -7.75 9.88
CA LYS A 87 -0.66 -8.23 11.18
C LYS A 87 -2.13 -8.66 11.15
N ALA A 88 -2.92 -8.14 10.21
CA ALA A 88 -4.30 -8.54 9.97
C ALA A 88 -4.43 -9.78 9.04
N GLY A 89 -3.31 -10.32 8.53
CA GLY A 89 -3.31 -11.52 7.68
C GLY A 89 -3.32 -11.25 6.17
N ALA A 90 -3.13 -10.00 5.74
CA ALA A 90 -3.06 -9.64 4.33
C ALA A 90 -1.79 -10.16 3.66
N SER A 91 -1.83 -10.33 2.34
CA SER A 91 -0.62 -10.55 1.54
C SER A 91 0.09 -9.23 1.30
N ILE A 92 1.40 -9.18 1.54
CA ILE A 92 2.22 -7.98 1.46
C ILE A 92 3.47 -8.23 0.62
N LEU A 93 3.81 -7.29 -0.25
CA LEU A 93 5.10 -7.19 -0.90
C LEU A 93 5.75 -5.85 -0.54
N ILE A 94 6.87 -5.90 0.16
CA ILE A 94 7.70 -4.73 0.44
C ILE A 94 8.92 -4.77 -0.47
N THR A 95 9.15 -3.73 -1.25
CA THR A 95 10.28 -3.61 -2.21
C THR A 95 11.31 -2.58 -1.74
N ASP A 96 12.52 -2.66 -2.30
CA ASP A 96 13.59 -1.68 -2.12
C ASP A 96 14.04 -1.18 -3.50
N PHE A 97 14.57 0.03 -3.54
CA PHE A 97 15.08 0.74 -4.71
C PHE A 97 14.04 1.16 -5.76
N GLU A 98 12.77 1.35 -5.39
CA GLU A 98 11.75 1.91 -6.30
C GLU A 98 12.23 3.25 -6.88
N GLU A 99 12.71 4.14 -6.01
CA GLU A 99 13.06 5.55 -6.28
C GLU A 99 14.29 5.71 -7.19
N THR A 100 14.96 4.61 -7.51
CA THR A 100 16.26 4.62 -8.22
C THR A 100 16.30 3.66 -9.39
N THR A 101 16.07 2.36 -9.15
CA THR A 101 16.37 1.31 -10.13
C THR A 101 15.24 0.29 -10.30
N LYS A 102 14.23 0.32 -9.43
CA LYS A 102 13.13 -0.65 -9.37
C LYS A 102 13.64 -2.08 -9.12
N ALA A 103 14.79 -2.23 -8.47
CA ALA A 103 15.46 -3.52 -8.32
C ALA A 103 14.66 -4.51 -7.47
N GLY A 104 13.93 -4.04 -6.46
CA GLY A 104 13.09 -4.88 -5.60
C GLY A 104 11.98 -5.58 -6.36
N VAL A 105 11.12 -4.83 -7.07
CA VAL A 105 10.02 -5.41 -7.84
C VAL A 105 10.52 -6.29 -8.97
N ASN A 106 11.60 -5.90 -9.66
CA ASN A 106 12.15 -6.70 -10.75
C ASN A 106 12.71 -8.03 -10.26
N ALA A 107 13.42 -8.04 -9.11
CA ALA A 107 13.90 -9.27 -8.51
C ALA A 107 12.74 -10.20 -8.12
N PHE A 108 11.66 -9.65 -7.56
CA PHE A 108 10.46 -10.43 -7.27
C PHE A 108 9.84 -11.04 -8.54
N CYS A 109 9.68 -10.26 -9.61
CA CYS A 109 9.15 -10.72 -10.90
C CYS A 109 10.02 -11.79 -11.59
N MET A 110 11.33 -11.85 -11.28
CA MET A 110 12.24 -12.89 -11.75
C MET A 110 12.17 -14.16 -10.90
N ASP A 111 12.00 -14.02 -9.58
CA ASP A 111 11.94 -15.15 -8.64
C ASP A 111 10.63 -15.95 -8.77
N PHE A 112 9.54 -15.31 -9.22
CA PHE A 112 8.21 -15.93 -9.32
C PHE A 112 7.73 -16.03 -10.76
N ASN A 113 7.42 -17.25 -11.21
CA ASN A 113 6.82 -17.48 -12.52
C ASN A 113 5.38 -16.98 -12.59
N ASP A 114 4.62 -17.21 -11.53
CA ASP A 114 3.25 -16.74 -11.32
C ASP A 114 2.98 -16.59 -9.81
N ILE A 115 1.93 -15.85 -9.46
CA ILE A 115 1.41 -15.69 -8.09
C ILE A 115 -0.12 -15.74 -8.09
N LYS A 116 -0.72 -16.14 -6.98
CA LYS A 116 -2.18 -16.34 -6.89
C LYS A 116 -2.99 -15.06 -6.95
N HIS A 117 -2.38 -13.92 -6.61
CA HIS A 117 -3.06 -12.64 -6.43
C HIS A 117 -3.59 -12.10 -7.77
N LYS A 118 -4.80 -11.56 -7.74
CA LYS A 118 -5.47 -10.98 -8.91
C LYS A 118 -5.48 -9.45 -8.93
N LEU A 119 -5.19 -8.80 -7.80
CA LEU A 119 -5.11 -7.34 -7.69
C LEU A 119 -3.92 -6.90 -6.86
N PHE A 120 -3.16 -5.99 -7.43
CA PHE A 120 -2.06 -5.29 -6.77
C PHE A 120 -2.53 -3.92 -6.30
N VAL A 121 -2.37 -3.67 -5.00
CA VAL A 121 -2.76 -2.40 -4.37
C VAL A 121 -1.49 -1.70 -3.87
N GLY A 122 -1.06 -0.68 -4.62
CA GLY A 122 0.02 0.20 -4.22
C GLY A 122 -0.42 1.10 -3.08
N LEU A 123 0.47 1.33 -2.14
CA LEU A 123 0.29 2.22 -0.99
C LEU A 123 1.29 3.37 -1.05
N ASP A 124 1.57 3.82 -2.28
CA ASP A 124 2.69 4.67 -2.69
C ASP A 124 2.12 5.82 -3.54
N ARG A 125 1.31 6.65 -2.89
CA ARG A 125 0.77 7.84 -3.54
C ARG A 125 0.53 8.93 -2.54
N ARG A 126 0.88 10.16 -2.92
CA ARG A 126 0.52 11.35 -2.15
C ARG A 126 -0.99 11.56 -2.08
N GLY A 127 -1.42 12.35 -1.11
CA GLY A 127 -2.76 12.91 -1.09
C GLY A 127 -3.77 12.13 -0.24
N PHE A 128 -5.05 12.31 -0.57
CA PHE A 128 -6.18 11.74 0.17
C PHE A 128 -7.31 11.35 -0.75
N ARG A 129 -7.82 10.11 -0.57
CA ARG A 129 -8.94 9.55 -1.35
C ARG A 129 -8.69 9.58 -2.85
N GLU A 130 -7.45 9.37 -3.27
CA GLU A 130 -7.12 9.21 -4.68
C GLU A 130 -6.67 7.80 -4.98
N PHE A 131 -7.06 7.28 -6.14
CA PHE A 131 -6.46 6.08 -6.70
C PHE A 131 -6.02 6.34 -8.15
N VAL A 132 -4.97 5.66 -8.57
CA VAL A 132 -4.55 5.59 -9.98
C VAL A 132 -4.61 4.15 -10.43
N ASN A 133 -5.15 3.94 -11.63
CA ASN A 133 -5.01 2.71 -12.38
C ASN A 133 -4.03 2.99 -13.53
N TYR A 134 -3.01 2.15 -13.70
CA TYR A 134 -2.01 2.31 -14.76
C TYR A 134 -2.35 1.52 -16.04
N GLY A 135 -3.63 1.45 -16.40
CA GLY A 135 -4.11 0.76 -17.60
C GLY A 135 -4.35 -0.74 -17.46
N TYR A 136 -4.33 -1.28 -16.23
CA TYR A 136 -4.59 -2.70 -15.97
C TYR A 136 -5.87 -2.94 -15.15
N GLY A 137 -6.55 -1.91 -14.67
CA GLY A 137 -7.86 -1.99 -14.02
C GLY A 137 -9.02 -2.01 -15.01
N SER A 138 -10.14 -2.63 -14.63
CA SER A 138 -11.43 -2.52 -15.33
C SER A 138 -12.35 -1.50 -14.65
N GLU A 139 -13.45 -1.10 -15.29
CA GLU A 139 -14.44 -0.22 -14.65
C GLU A 139 -15.02 -0.87 -13.38
N ASP A 140 -15.13 -2.21 -13.33
CA ASP A 140 -15.58 -2.91 -12.12
C ASP A 140 -14.58 -2.79 -10.98
N ILE A 141 -13.28 -2.95 -11.26
CA ILE A 141 -12.23 -2.72 -10.26
C ILE A 141 -12.22 -1.26 -9.81
N ASN A 142 -12.26 -0.31 -10.75
CA ASN A 142 -12.32 1.12 -10.45
C ASN A 142 -13.53 1.46 -9.56
N ARG A 143 -14.69 0.85 -9.83
CA ARG A 143 -15.93 1.05 -9.08
C ARG A 143 -15.85 0.53 -7.64
N ILE A 144 -15.08 -0.52 -7.37
CA ILE A 144 -14.77 -0.95 -6.00
C ILE A 144 -14.13 0.21 -5.22
N PHE A 145 -13.10 0.83 -5.76
CA PHE A 145 -12.38 1.93 -5.10
C PHE A 145 -13.22 3.21 -5.03
N LYS A 146 -14.02 3.52 -6.06
CA LYS A 146 -15.01 4.60 -6.02
C LYS A 146 -16.01 4.41 -4.86
N LYS A 147 -16.55 3.21 -4.67
CA LYS A 147 -17.44 2.87 -3.53
C LYS A 147 -16.74 2.89 -2.18
N LEU A 148 -15.45 2.59 -2.13
CA LEU A 148 -14.64 2.78 -0.91
C LEU A 148 -14.41 4.26 -0.58
N GLY A 149 -14.75 5.18 -1.49
CA GLY A 149 -14.69 6.63 -1.32
C GLY A 149 -13.45 7.27 -1.93
N TYR A 150 -12.77 6.57 -2.84
CA TYR A 150 -11.67 7.12 -3.62
C TYR A 150 -12.17 7.77 -4.92
N LYS A 151 -11.37 8.68 -5.45
CA LYS A 151 -11.54 9.31 -6.76
C LYS A 151 -10.38 8.91 -7.65
N GLU A 152 -10.69 8.61 -8.90
CA GLU A 152 -9.67 8.28 -9.89
C GLU A 152 -8.85 9.52 -10.23
N ASN A 153 -7.54 9.33 -10.41
CA ASN A 153 -6.60 10.37 -10.80
C ASN A 153 -5.59 9.78 -11.80
N ILE A 154 -4.75 10.64 -12.37
CA ILE A 154 -3.67 10.26 -13.30
C ILE A 154 -2.35 10.20 -12.52
N GLY A 155 -1.49 9.24 -12.87
CA GLY A 155 -0.16 9.07 -12.29
C GLY A 155 0.82 8.54 -13.31
N SER A 156 2.10 8.51 -12.95
CA SER A 156 3.21 8.18 -13.86
C SER A 156 3.73 6.75 -13.70
N TYR A 157 3.99 6.31 -12.46
CA TYR A 157 4.52 4.98 -12.17
C TYR A 157 4.27 4.61 -10.69
N SER A 158 4.32 3.30 -10.40
CA SER A 158 4.57 2.68 -9.09
C SER A 158 4.88 1.20 -9.35
N ASP A 159 5.46 0.48 -8.40
CA ASP A 159 5.84 -0.93 -8.53
C ASP A 159 4.69 -1.85 -8.98
N VAL A 160 3.44 -1.50 -8.63
CA VAL A 160 2.25 -2.24 -9.07
C VAL A 160 2.06 -2.27 -10.59
N LEU A 161 2.57 -1.28 -11.34
CA LEU A 161 2.58 -1.33 -12.80
C LEU A 161 3.48 -2.46 -13.31
N THR A 162 4.66 -2.62 -12.72
CA THR A 162 5.61 -3.68 -13.08
C THR A 162 5.05 -5.05 -12.74
N LEU A 163 4.43 -5.19 -11.56
CA LEU A 163 3.73 -6.41 -11.17
C LEU A 163 2.61 -6.76 -12.15
N SER A 164 1.73 -5.81 -12.47
CA SER A 164 0.64 -6.03 -13.42
C SER A 164 1.12 -6.42 -14.81
N SER A 165 2.17 -5.77 -15.30
CA SER A 165 2.78 -6.10 -16.59
C SER A 165 3.35 -7.52 -16.60
N ARG A 166 3.96 -7.96 -15.49
CA ARG A 166 4.56 -9.29 -15.37
C ARG A 166 3.55 -10.41 -15.24
N PHE A 167 2.53 -10.22 -14.41
CA PHE A 167 1.59 -11.28 -14.02
C PHE A 167 0.26 -11.17 -14.75
N SER A 168 0.03 -10.11 -15.53
CA SER A 168 -1.26 -9.82 -16.17
C SER A 168 -2.39 -9.84 -15.15
N ARG A 169 -2.31 -8.95 -14.16
CA ARG A 169 -3.29 -8.78 -13.06
C ARG A 169 -3.69 -7.31 -12.89
N PHE A 170 -4.83 -7.06 -12.24
CA PHE A 170 -5.32 -5.70 -11.99
C PHE A 170 -4.36 -4.92 -11.08
N ASN A 171 -4.29 -3.60 -11.23
CA ASN A 171 -3.66 -2.73 -10.23
C ASN A 171 -4.51 -1.52 -9.89
N VAL A 172 -4.28 -1.02 -8.68
CA VAL A 172 -4.50 0.37 -8.32
C VAL A 172 -3.37 0.84 -7.41
N ASN A 173 -3.13 2.15 -7.35
CA ASN A 173 -2.24 2.78 -6.38
C ASN A 173 -3.01 3.84 -5.59
N LEU A 174 -3.01 3.70 -4.26
CA LEU A 174 -3.86 4.46 -3.35
C LEU A 174 -3.06 5.53 -2.62
N SER A 175 -3.68 6.71 -2.46
CA SER A 175 -3.11 7.77 -1.64
C SER A 175 -2.87 7.31 -0.19
N ALA A 176 -1.65 7.47 0.33
CA ALA A 176 -1.22 7.04 1.66
C ALA A 176 -1.18 8.16 2.71
N GLY A 177 -1.54 9.40 2.34
CA GLY A 177 -1.70 10.52 3.28
C GLY A 177 -0.50 11.44 3.43
N PHE A 178 0.58 11.21 2.70
CA PHE A 178 1.71 12.14 2.62
C PHE A 178 1.51 13.20 1.54
N TYR A 179 2.21 14.33 1.69
CA TYR A 179 2.12 15.49 0.81
C TYR A 179 3.47 16.18 0.73
N ASN A 180 3.72 16.88 -0.38
CA ASN A 180 4.97 17.60 -0.66
C ASN A 180 6.19 16.68 -0.53
N GLU A 181 6.05 15.45 -1.02
CA GLU A 181 7.08 14.43 -1.07
C GLU A 181 8.39 15.00 -1.63
N HIS A 182 9.51 14.51 -1.09
CA HIS A 182 10.86 14.90 -1.52
C HIS A 182 11.23 16.37 -1.28
N THR A 183 10.49 17.06 -0.40
CA THR A 183 10.78 18.45 0.00
C THR A 183 10.94 18.59 1.51
N ALA A 184 11.53 19.72 1.94
CA ALA A 184 11.60 20.09 3.36
C ALA A 184 10.24 20.44 3.98
N HIS A 185 9.18 20.54 3.17
CA HIS A 185 7.81 20.80 3.60
C HIS A 185 6.95 19.53 3.56
N GLU A 186 7.58 18.36 3.47
CA GLU A 186 6.89 17.09 3.50
C GLU A 186 6.16 16.89 4.85
N TYR A 187 4.90 16.47 4.75
CA TYR A 187 4.10 16.17 5.92
C TYR A 187 3.17 14.97 5.67
N LEU A 188 2.78 14.35 6.77
CA LEU A 188 1.86 13.22 6.80
C LEU A 188 0.58 13.61 7.55
N SER A 189 -0.57 13.44 6.90
CA SER A 189 -1.89 13.49 7.52
C SER A 189 -2.22 12.14 8.14
N LEU A 190 -2.32 12.08 9.47
CA LEU A 190 -2.67 10.85 10.18
C LEU A 190 -4.08 10.38 9.83
N SER A 191 -5.04 11.29 9.71
CA SER A 191 -6.41 10.96 9.32
C SER A 191 -6.48 10.37 7.91
N SER A 192 -5.71 10.89 6.97
CA SER A 192 -5.64 10.37 5.60
C SER A 192 -4.99 8.98 5.56
N MET A 193 -3.88 8.79 6.27
CA MET A 193 -3.20 7.49 6.37
C MET A 193 -4.10 6.42 7.01
N HIS A 194 -4.77 6.75 8.13
CA HIS A 194 -5.70 5.83 8.78
C HIS A 194 -6.96 5.56 7.95
N PHE A 195 -7.43 6.54 7.17
CA PHE A 195 -8.50 6.30 6.21
C PHE A 195 -8.11 5.19 5.23
N THR A 196 -6.92 5.27 4.63
CA THR A 196 -6.44 4.24 3.70
C THR A 196 -6.30 2.89 4.36
N LEU A 197 -5.67 2.81 5.55
CA LEU A 197 -5.63 1.56 6.32
C LEU A 197 -7.04 0.97 6.54
N LYS A 198 -8.02 1.78 6.94
CA LYS A 198 -9.39 1.33 7.17
C LYS A 198 -10.05 0.79 5.90
N LYS A 199 -9.76 1.36 4.73
CA LYS A 199 -10.30 0.86 3.45
C LYS A 199 -9.60 -0.41 3.01
N CYS A 200 -8.28 -0.49 3.14
CA CYS A 200 -7.51 -1.69 2.82
C CYS A 200 -7.87 -2.87 3.73
N LEU A 201 -8.21 -2.64 5.00
CA LEU A 201 -8.72 -3.68 5.90
C LEU A 201 -10.00 -4.36 5.37
N ARG A 202 -10.82 -3.66 4.57
CA ARG A 202 -12.00 -4.27 3.92
C ARG A 202 -11.64 -5.17 2.74
N LEU A 203 -10.41 -5.08 2.26
CA LEU A 203 -9.92 -5.79 1.08
C LEU A 203 -9.06 -7.01 1.42
N ILE A 204 -8.69 -7.21 2.69
CA ILE A 204 -7.70 -8.24 3.05
C ILE A 204 -8.14 -9.68 2.78
N ASN A 205 -9.44 -9.94 2.72
CA ASN A 205 -10.03 -11.23 2.34
C ASN A 205 -10.85 -11.13 1.04
N PHE A 206 -10.67 -10.05 0.28
CA PHE A 206 -11.44 -9.84 -0.94
C PHE A 206 -11.01 -10.84 -1.99
N GLN A 207 -12.01 -11.51 -2.55
CA GLN A 207 -11.86 -12.44 -3.66
C GLN A 207 -12.35 -11.73 -4.91
N ILE A 208 -11.52 -11.75 -5.94
CA ILE A 208 -11.85 -11.14 -7.22
C ILE A 208 -12.50 -12.23 -8.07
N PRO A 209 -13.77 -12.01 -8.49
CA PRO A 209 -14.40 -12.90 -9.46
C PRO A 209 -13.50 -13.03 -10.68
N ASP A 210 -13.66 -14.09 -11.46
CA ASP A 210 -12.87 -14.26 -12.69
C ASP A 210 -13.30 -13.23 -13.74
N ILE A 211 -12.75 -12.02 -13.60
CA ILE A 211 -12.90 -10.88 -14.48
C ILE A 211 -11.69 -10.92 -15.39
N LYS A 212 -11.91 -10.97 -16.71
CA LYS A 212 -10.81 -10.81 -17.66
C LYS A 212 -10.25 -9.40 -17.50
N ILE A 213 -8.93 -9.26 -17.52
CA ILE A 213 -8.37 -7.95 -17.85
C ILE A 213 -8.90 -7.63 -19.22
N ASN A 214 -9.79 -6.66 -19.24
CA ASN A 214 -10.35 -6.11 -20.44
C ASN A 214 -9.19 -5.83 -21.40
N GLU A 215 -9.14 -6.53 -22.54
CA GLU A 215 -8.33 -6.11 -23.70
C GLU A 215 -8.96 -4.82 -24.26
N TYR A 216 -9.13 -3.80 -23.44
CA TYR A 216 -9.69 -2.54 -23.85
C TYR A 216 -8.54 -1.63 -24.28
N LEU A 217 -8.12 -1.84 -25.52
CA LEU A 217 -8.42 -0.80 -26.49
C LEU A 217 -9.91 -0.97 -26.87
N THR A 218 -10.73 -0.01 -26.42
CA THR A 218 -12.08 0.35 -26.89
C THR A 218 -13.24 -0.67 -26.77
N ASP A 219 -14.32 -0.15 -26.16
CA ASP A 219 -15.74 -0.36 -26.47
C ASP A 219 -16.34 -1.77 -26.36
N ASP A 220 -17.03 -2.06 -25.25
CA ASP A 220 -18.49 -2.05 -25.18
C ASP A 220 -18.98 -2.54 -23.80
N LEU A 221 -19.60 -1.61 -23.07
CA LEU A 221 -20.23 -1.85 -21.77
C LEU A 221 -21.61 -2.49 -21.96
N ASP A 222 -21.85 -3.60 -21.27
CA ASP A 222 -23.08 -3.81 -20.50
C ASP A 222 -22.96 -5.09 -19.66
N PHE A 223 -22.95 -4.97 -18.32
CA PHE A 223 -23.41 -6.02 -17.39
C PHE A 223 -23.79 -5.41 -16.02
N PRO A 224 -24.73 -6.05 -15.28
CA PRO A 224 -25.51 -5.46 -14.22
C PRO A 224 -24.80 -5.51 -12.86
N PHE A 225 -25.09 -4.49 -12.05
CA PHE A 225 -24.59 -4.35 -10.69
C PHE A 225 -25.55 -5.01 -9.68
N ALA A 226 -25.02 -5.88 -8.83
CA ALA A 226 -25.27 -5.91 -7.38
C ALA A 226 -24.60 -7.14 -6.74
N ALA A 227 -23.55 -6.92 -5.94
CA ALA A 227 -23.25 -7.79 -4.82
C ALA A 227 -22.56 -6.96 -3.73
N ASP A 228 -23.13 -7.05 -2.54
CA ASP A 228 -22.75 -6.31 -1.35
C ASP A 228 -21.29 -6.56 -0.95
N PHE A 229 -20.57 -5.48 -0.64
CA PHE A 229 -19.36 -5.63 0.16
C PHE A 229 -19.79 -6.10 1.54
N PRO A 230 -19.18 -7.14 2.13
CA PRO A 230 -19.45 -7.49 3.51
C PRO A 230 -19.21 -6.25 4.38
N GLU A 231 -20.25 -5.83 5.11
CA GLU A 231 -20.07 -4.85 6.16
C GLU A 231 -19.18 -5.48 7.23
N LEU A 232 -18.08 -4.78 7.56
CA LEU A 232 -17.22 -5.19 8.67
C LEU A 232 -18.08 -5.23 9.93
N THR A 233 -18.15 -6.40 10.56
CA THR A 233 -18.89 -6.55 11.80
C THR A 233 -18.21 -5.74 12.91
N ARG A 234 -18.94 -5.47 14.00
CA ARG A 234 -18.37 -4.83 15.19
C ARG A 234 -17.20 -5.65 15.75
N GLU A 235 -17.24 -6.97 15.61
CA GLU A 235 -16.19 -7.89 16.04
C GLU A 235 -14.95 -7.78 15.16
N ASP A 236 -15.11 -7.71 13.83
CA ASP A 236 -14.01 -7.42 12.90
C ASP A 236 -13.34 -6.08 13.26
N LEU A 237 -14.15 -5.05 13.49
CA LEU A 237 -13.66 -3.72 13.88
C LEU A 237 -12.95 -3.74 15.25
N LEU A 238 -13.39 -4.56 16.21
CA LEU A 238 -12.73 -4.73 17.51
C LEU A 238 -11.43 -5.52 17.37
N GLN A 239 -11.39 -6.55 16.53
CA GLN A 239 -10.17 -7.29 16.19
C GLN A 239 -9.16 -6.38 15.49
N TYR A 240 -9.61 -5.46 14.63
CA TYR A 240 -8.75 -4.47 13.99
C TYR A 240 -8.43 -3.27 14.89
N ARG A 241 -9.20 -3.03 15.97
CA ARG A 241 -8.97 -1.94 16.92
C ARG A 241 -7.58 -2.02 17.55
N LYS A 242 -7.06 -3.23 17.81
CA LYS A 242 -5.69 -3.45 18.31
C LYS A 242 -4.59 -3.01 17.32
N TYR A 243 -4.92 -2.93 16.03
CA TYR A 243 -4.01 -2.44 14.99
C TYR A 243 -4.20 -0.94 14.71
N LEU A 244 -5.41 -0.42 14.92
CA LEU A 244 -5.78 0.98 14.70
C LEU A 244 -5.46 1.89 15.90
N PHE A 245 -5.48 1.37 17.13
CA PHE A 245 -5.42 2.16 18.37
C PHE A 245 -4.45 1.59 19.42
N ASN A 246 -3.27 1.11 19.02
CA ASN A 246 -2.14 1.12 19.96
C ASN A 246 -1.63 2.57 20.12
N GLU A 247 -2.47 3.39 20.74
CA GLU A 247 -2.15 4.70 21.30
C GLU A 247 -1.62 4.52 22.73
N GLU A 248 -0.48 3.85 22.87
CA GLU A 248 0.38 4.06 24.03
C GLU A 248 1.75 4.50 23.53
N GLU A 249 2.27 5.53 24.19
CA GLU A 249 3.56 6.21 23.99
C GLU A 249 3.61 7.30 22.91
N TYR A 250 3.15 8.49 23.33
CA TYR A 250 3.96 9.69 23.21
C TYR A 250 5.14 9.65 24.16
#